data_AF-A0A0A0DUU5-F1
#
_entry.id   AF-A0A0A0DUU5-F1
#
_cell.length_a   1.000
_cell.length_b   1.000
_cell.length_c   1.000
_cell.angle_alpha   90.00
_cell.angle_beta   90.00
_cell.angle_gamma   90.00
#
_symmetry.space_group_name_H-M   'P 1'
#
loop_
_entity.id
_entity.type
_entity.pdbx_description
1 polymer ?
#
loop_
_entity_poly.entity_id
_entity_poly.type
_entity_poly.pdbx_seq_one_letter_code
_entity_poly.pdbx_strand_id
1 'polypeptide(L)'
;MSQVENNAVANIEQSKPWWRYPIVWMVFGGPAAVVVASLFTASLAIKHVDPVLDTSVGQVRAPSEAPAIQARNHSAEQSRESVDR
;
A
#
# COMPACT_ATOMS: atom_id res chain seq x y z
N MET A 1 -7.55 59.75 11.35
CA MET A 1 -7.61 58.54 12.20
C MET A 1 -8.80 57.63 11.86
N SER A 2 -10.02 58.14 11.73
CA SER A 2 -11.24 57.33 11.52
C SER A 2 -11.26 56.39 10.31
N GLN A 3 -10.70 56.80 9.17
CA GLN A 3 -10.61 55.95 7.96
C GLN A 3 -9.73 54.71 8.15
N VAL A 4 -8.69 54.79 8.99
CA VAL A 4 -7.78 53.67 9.25
C VAL A 4 -8.44 52.65 10.15
N GLU A 5 -9.18 53.10 11.17
CA GLU A 5 -9.98 52.23 12.04
C GLU A 5 -11.07 51.51 11.24
N ASN A 6 -11.80 52.25 10.39
CA ASN A 6 -12.87 51.67 9.56
C ASN A 6 -12.35 50.60 8.58
N ASN A 7 -11.16 50.79 8.01
CA ASN A 7 -10.55 49.77 7.15
C ASN A 7 -10.06 48.56 7.96
N ALA A 8 -9.58 48.76 9.18
CA ALA A 8 -9.14 47.68 10.05
C ALA A 8 -10.31 46.79 10.51
N VAL A 9 -11.45 47.37 10.92
CA VAL A 9 -12.65 46.59 11.29
C VAL A 9 -13.31 45.91 10.08
N ALA A 10 -13.23 46.50 8.88
CA ALA A 10 -13.72 45.85 7.66
C ALA A 10 -12.86 44.63 7.25
N ASN A 11 -11.53 44.70 7.46
CA ASN A 11 -10.62 43.64 7.04
C ASN A 11 -10.76 42.35 7.88
N ILE A 12 -11.02 42.47 9.19
CA ILE A 12 -11.21 41.33 10.10
C ILE A 12 -12.53 40.59 9.88
N GLU A 13 -13.58 41.26 9.40
CA GLU A 13 -14.89 40.65 9.07
C GLU A 13 -14.86 39.84 7.77
N GLN A 14 -13.90 40.10 6.88
CA GLN A 14 -13.91 39.57 5.52
C GLN A 14 -13.18 38.22 5.35
N SER A 15 -12.43 37.78 6.37
CA SER A 15 -11.72 36.50 6.33
C SER A 15 -12.65 35.36 6.69
N LYS A 16 -13.01 34.56 5.69
CA LYS A 16 -13.83 33.35 5.88
C LYS A 16 -13.06 32.34 6.74
N PRO A 17 -13.74 31.57 7.61
CA PRO A 17 -13.05 30.58 8.43
C PRO A 17 -12.32 29.55 7.57
N TRP A 18 -11.11 29.18 7.99
CA TRP A 18 -10.15 28.41 7.17
C TRP A 18 -10.67 27.04 6.71
N TRP A 19 -11.52 26.38 7.48
CA TRP A 19 -12.12 25.08 7.12
C TRP A 19 -13.08 25.14 5.92
N ARG A 20 -13.49 26.35 5.49
CA ARG A 20 -14.34 26.54 4.30
C ARG A 20 -13.57 26.52 2.99
N TYR A 21 -12.24 26.61 3.01
CA TYR A 21 -11.45 26.57 1.78
C TYR A 21 -11.23 25.12 1.33
N PRO A 22 -11.55 24.76 0.07
CA PRO A 22 -11.40 23.40 -0.42
C PRO A 22 -9.94 22.91 -0.43
N ILE A 23 -8.97 23.83 -0.58
CA ILE A 23 -7.54 23.50 -0.53
C ILE A 23 -7.13 22.86 0.80
N VAL A 24 -7.75 23.27 1.91
CA VAL A 24 -7.49 22.72 3.25
C VAL A 24 -7.83 21.23 3.27
N TRP A 25 -8.96 20.85 2.69
CA TRP A 25 -9.37 19.45 2.57
C TRP A 25 -8.45 18.63 1.67
N MET A 26 -7.84 19.23 0.64
CA MET A 26 -6.86 18.53 -0.20
C MET A 26 -5.57 18.22 0.59
N VAL A 27 -5.10 19.19 1.39
CA VAL A 27 -3.90 19.04 2.22
C VAL A 27 -4.10 18.01 3.32
N PHE A 28 -5.24 18.00 3.99
CA PHE A 28 -5.54 16.98 5.01
C PHE A 28 -5.98 15.65 4.40
N GLY A 29 -6.62 15.68 3.23
CA GLY A 29 -7.17 14.50 2.55
C GLY A 29 -6.10 13.51 2.11
N GLY A 30 -4.97 13.98 1.58
CA GLY A 30 -3.86 13.10 1.19
C GLY A 30 -3.31 12.27 2.37
N PRO A 31 -2.82 12.90 3.45
CA PRO A 31 -2.37 12.20 4.65
C PRO A 31 -3.46 11.35 5.30
N ALA A 32 -4.69 11.87 5.42
CA ALA A 32 -5.80 11.11 6.00
C ALA A 32 -6.12 9.85 5.20
N ALA A 33 -6.09 9.91 3.86
CA ALA A 33 -6.32 8.75 3.01
C ALA A 33 -5.27 7.65 3.22
N VAL A 34 -4.00 8.02 3.38
CA VAL A 34 -2.92 7.04 3.65
C VAL A 34 -3.10 6.38 5.02
N VAL A 35 -3.47 7.14 6.05
CA VAL A 35 -3.74 6.57 7.39
C VAL A 35 -4.92 5.60 7.32
N VAL A 36 -6.02 5.97 6.66
CA VAL A 36 -7.18 5.09 6.46
C VAL A 36 -6.80 3.84 5.68
N ALA A 37 -6.03 3.96 4.60
CA ALA A 37 -5.56 2.83 3.81
C ALA A 37 -4.70 1.87 4.65
N SER A 38 -3.77 2.40 5.46
CA SER A 38 -2.93 1.60 6.36
C SER A 38 -3.76 0.80 7.37
N LEU A 39 -4.74 1.45 8.01
CA LEU A 39 -5.65 0.78 8.93
C LEU A 39 -6.51 -0.26 8.22
N PHE A 40 -6.91 0.00 6.97
CA PHE A 40 -7.69 -0.95 6.18
C PHE A 40 -6.89 -2.22 5.88
N THR A 41 -5.62 -2.08 5.47
CA THR A 41 -4.70 -3.20 5.28
C THR A 41 -4.48 -3.98 6.57
N ALA A 42 -4.22 -3.28 7.68
CA ALA A 42 -4.03 -3.92 8.99
C ALA A 42 -5.29 -4.67 9.44
N SER A 43 -6.47 -4.08 9.25
CA SER A 43 -7.76 -4.72 9.55
C SER A 43 -7.97 -5.97 8.71
N LEU A 44 -7.61 -5.94 7.42
CA LEU A 44 -7.72 -7.10 6.55
C LEU A 44 -6.80 -8.25 7.01
N ALA A 45 -5.57 -7.91 7.41
CA ALA A 45 -4.60 -8.88 7.91
C ALA A 45 -5.06 -9.54 9.23
N ILE A 46 -5.64 -8.78 10.15
CA ILE A 46 -6.14 -9.32 11.43
C ILE A 46 -7.37 -10.22 11.20
N LYS A 47 -8.26 -9.83 10.29
CA LYS A 47 -9.49 -10.59 10.03
C LYS A 47 -9.25 -11.86 9.20
N HIS A 48 -8.23 -11.86 8.35
CA HIS A 48 -7.86 -12.98 7.49
C HIS A 48 -6.41 -13.38 7.73
N VAL A 49 -6.08 -13.68 8.99
CA VAL A 49 -4.78 -14.27 9.32
C VAL A 49 -4.72 -15.64 8.67
N ASP A 50 -3.71 -15.86 7.82
CA ASP A 50 -3.42 -17.18 7.26
C ASP A 50 -3.15 -18.14 8.44
N PRO A 51 -3.88 -19.27 8.56
CA PRO A 51 -3.67 -20.21 9.64
C PRO A 51 -2.21 -20.63 9.74
N VAL A 52 -1.64 -20.49 10.94
CA VAL A 52 -0.26 -20.91 11.20
C VAL A 52 -0.19 -22.44 11.03
N LEU A 53 0.61 -22.90 10.05
CA LEU A 53 0.86 -24.32 9.87
C LEU A 53 1.60 -24.84 11.10
N ASP A 54 1.02 -25.84 11.75
CA ASP A 54 1.65 -26.52 12.87
C ASP A 54 2.84 -27.35 12.36
N THR A 55 4.06 -26.93 12.69
CA THR A 55 5.30 -27.62 12.30
C THR A 55 5.75 -28.66 13.34
N SER A 56 5.00 -28.84 14.43
CA SER A 56 5.40 -29.70 15.54
C SER A 56 5.20 -31.20 15.26
N VAL A 57 4.41 -31.55 14.26
CA VAL A 57 4.29 -32.93 13.75
C VAL A 57 4.91 -32.97 12.35
N GLY A 58 5.99 -33.75 12.21
CA GLY A 58 6.76 -33.83 10.97
C GLY A 58 5.89 -34.07 9.74
N GLN A 59 6.36 -33.54 8.60
CA GLN A 59 5.76 -33.62 7.25
C GLN A 59 4.71 -32.54 6.96
N VAL A 60 5.18 -31.33 6.68
CA VAL A 60 4.58 -30.59 5.55
C VAL A 60 4.86 -31.45 4.32
N ARG A 61 3.90 -32.31 3.97
CA ARG A 61 3.90 -33.01 2.70
C ARG A 61 3.71 -31.93 1.66
N ALA A 62 4.82 -31.41 1.13
CA ALA A 62 4.80 -30.56 -0.05
C ALA A 62 3.87 -31.24 -1.06
N PRO A 63 2.93 -30.51 -1.70
CA PRO A 63 2.11 -31.11 -2.74
C PRO A 63 3.06 -31.57 -3.85
N SER A 64 3.44 -32.85 -3.80
CA SER A 64 4.27 -33.60 -4.74
C SER A 64 5.60 -32.93 -5.14
N GLU A 65 6.72 -33.58 -4.84
CA GLU A 65 7.99 -33.44 -5.57
C GLU A 65 7.82 -33.49 -7.12
N ALA A 66 7.45 -32.37 -7.75
CA ALA A 66 7.46 -32.18 -9.19
C ALA A 66 7.49 -30.66 -9.49
N PRO A 67 8.27 -30.14 -10.47
CA PRO A 67 9.44 -30.63 -11.20
C PRO A 67 10.64 -29.65 -11.05
N ALA A 68 10.89 -29.09 -9.85
CA ALA A 68 12.01 -28.15 -9.68
C ALA A 68 13.39 -28.81 -9.86
N ILE A 69 13.53 -30.09 -9.50
CA ILE A 69 14.73 -30.90 -9.78
C ILE A 69 14.80 -31.27 -11.28
N GLN A 70 13.66 -31.48 -11.93
CA GLN A 70 13.59 -31.81 -13.36
C GLN A 70 13.92 -30.60 -14.24
N ALA A 71 13.58 -29.38 -13.81
CA ALA A 71 13.87 -28.14 -14.55
C ALA A 71 15.36 -27.75 -14.61
N ARG A 72 16.23 -28.35 -13.79
CA ARG A 72 17.66 -27.96 -13.72
C ARG A 72 18.51 -28.48 -14.88
N ASN A 73 18.09 -29.55 -15.57
CA ASN A 73 18.91 -30.20 -16.60
C ASN A 73 18.40 -30.00 -18.04
N HIS A 74 17.12 -29.65 -18.23
CA HIS A 74 16.53 -29.46 -19.56
C HIS A 74 17.15 -28.26 -20.33
N SER A 75 17.64 -27.22 -19.63
CA SER A 75 18.34 -26.09 -20.27
C SER A 75 19.76 -26.43 -20.73
N ALA A 76 20.39 -27.48 -20.18
CA ALA A 76 21.73 -27.92 -20.58
C ALA A 76 21.70 -28.94 -21.75
N GLU A 77 20.53 -29.51 -22.02
CA GLU A 77 20.28 -30.44 -23.13
C GLU A 77 19.97 -29.69 -24.43
N GLN A 78 19.19 -28.59 -24.36
CA GLN A 78 18.88 -27.74 -25.52
C GLN A 78 20.12 -27.17 -26.22
N SER A 79 21.18 -26.85 -25.47
CA SER A 79 22.43 -26.34 -26.04
C SER A 79 23.25 -27.39 -26.82
N ARG A 80 23.01 -28.69 -26.59
CA ARG A 80 23.71 -29.77 -27.30
C ARG A 80 23.04 -30.12 -28.63
N GLU A 81 21.71 -30.06 -28.71
CA GLU A 81 20.98 -30.37 -29.95
C GLU A 81 21.15 -29.31 -31.04
N SER A 82 21.35 -28.03 -30.67
CA SER A 82 21.58 -26.95 -31.64
C SER A 82 22.94 -26.97 -32.34
N VAL A 83 23.87 -27.79 -31.86
CA VAL A 83 25.24 -27.89 -32.40
C VAL A 83 25.34 -29.01 -33.44
N ASP A 84 24.33 -29.88 -33.54
CA ASP A 84 24.33 -31.08 -34.41
C ASP A 84 23.24 -31.04 -35.51
N ARG A 85 22.75 -29.84 -35.87
CA ARG A 85 21.81 -29.60 -36.98
C ARG A 85 22.32 -28.46 -37.87
#